data_AF-A0A1V5YEL1-F1
#
_entry.id   AF-A0A1V5YEL1-F1
#
_cell.length_a   1.000
_cell.length_b   1.000
_cell.length_c   1.000
_cell.angle_alpha   90.00
_cell.angle_beta   90.00
_cell.angle_gamma   90.00
#
_symmetry.space_group_name_H-M   'P 1'
#
loop_
_entity.id
_entity.type
_entity.pdbx_description
1 polymer ?
#
loop_
_entity_poly.entity_id
_entity_poly.type
_entity_poly.pdbx_seq_one_letter_code
_entity_poly.pdbx_strand_id
1 'polypeptide(L)'
;MGRCPACGGRIKLGVWDRVNLLADYERPVHPEHRPPYLHIIPLAEIAALALGYRSATAAAVQRCWSELIQGRTEIEVLMEVDLSEIQADPRVLEAIEMFRQGNVEVVPGGGGKYGEVKMAGGAAEKKEKREQKSLFDF
;
A
#
# COMPACT_ATOMS: atom_id res chain seq x y z
N MET A 1 -8.96 -22.23 20.83
CA MET A 1 -8.11 -21.03 20.63
C MET A 1 -7.02 -21.03 21.69
N GLY A 2 -5.75 -20.86 21.30
CA GLY A 2 -4.59 -21.01 22.17
C GLY A 2 -3.93 -19.70 22.60
N ARG A 3 -2.85 -19.83 23.38
CA ARG A 3 -1.92 -18.75 23.74
C ARG A 3 -0.65 -18.87 22.90
N CYS A 4 -0.01 -17.74 22.61
CA CYS A 4 1.26 -17.68 21.91
C CYS A 4 2.36 -18.31 22.78
N PRO A 5 3.13 -19.29 22.28
CA PRO A 5 4.21 -19.91 23.06
C PRO A 5 5.38 -18.95 23.33
N ALA A 6 5.57 -17.92 22.50
CA ALA A 6 6.66 -16.96 22.65
C ALA A 6 6.37 -15.86 23.69
N CYS A 7 5.11 -15.43 23.87
CA CYS A 7 4.76 -14.29 24.74
C CYS A 7 3.54 -14.51 25.64
N GLY A 8 2.87 -15.65 25.58
CA GLY A 8 1.68 -15.96 26.40
C GLY A 8 0.39 -15.21 26.01
N GLY A 9 0.46 -14.29 25.04
CA GLY A 9 -0.68 -13.52 24.54
C GLY A 9 -1.76 -14.38 23.88
N ARG A 10 -3.00 -13.89 23.84
CA ARG A 10 -4.12 -14.61 23.22
C ARG A 10 -3.99 -14.59 21.69
N ILE A 11 -3.99 -15.77 21.07
CA ILE A 11 -4.00 -15.89 19.61
C ILE A 11 -5.42 -15.58 19.11
N LYS A 12 -5.51 -14.68 18.12
CA LYS A 12 -6.76 -14.36 17.41
C LYS A 12 -6.78 -15.17 16.12
N LEU A 13 -7.91 -15.85 15.86
CA LEU A 13 -8.10 -16.58 14.60
C LEU A 13 -8.16 -15.59 13.44
N GLY A 14 -7.41 -15.86 12.37
CA GLY A 14 -7.42 -15.03 11.17
C GLY A 14 -8.70 -15.20 10.36
N VAL A 15 -9.05 -14.19 9.56
CA VAL A 15 -10.19 -14.29 8.63
C VAL A 15 -9.96 -15.39 7.61
N TRP A 16 -8.74 -15.48 7.05
CA TRP A 16 -8.35 -16.54 6.12
C TRP A 16 -8.54 -17.93 6.73
N ASP A 17 -8.08 -18.15 7.97
CA ASP A 17 -8.28 -19.42 8.68
C ASP A 17 -9.77 -19.73 8.87
N ARG A 18 -10.57 -18.73 9.26
CA ARG A 18 -12.00 -18.90 9.48
C ARG A 18 -12.74 -19.26 8.19
N VAL A 19 -12.36 -18.66 7.06
CA VAL A 19 -12.92 -19.00 5.75
C VAL A 19 -12.57 -20.45 5.39
N ASN A 20 -11.31 -20.87 5.55
CA ASN A 20 -10.89 -22.24 5.23
C ASN A 20 -11.52 -23.31 6.14
N LEU A 21 -11.79 -22.99 7.41
CA LEU A 21 -12.52 -23.90 8.30
C LEU A 21 -13.97 -24.16 7.85
N LEU A 22 -14.55 -23.26 7.06
CA LEU A 22 -15.91 -23.34 6.55
C LEU A 22 -15.95 -23.73 5.06
N ALA A 23 -14.79 -23.85 4.41
CA ALA A 23 -14.72 -24.09 2.98
C ALA A 23 -15.01 -25.55 2.67
N ASP A 24 -15.88 -25.79 1.69
CA ASP A 24 -16.18 -27.13 1.17
C ASP A 24 -15.11 -27.63 0.19
N TYR A 25 -14.24 -26.73 -0.30
CA TYR A 25 -13.18 -27.02 -1.28
C TYR A 25 -11.80 -26.74 -0.69
N GLU A 26 -10.81 -27.57 -1.02
CA GLU A 26 -9.41 -27.37 -0.62
C GLU A 26 -8.77 -26.11 -1.22
N ARG A 27 -9.28 -25.67 -2.38
CA ARG A 27 -8.82 -24.47 -3.08
C ARG A 27 -10.02 -23.63 -3.50
N PRO A 28 -9.87 -22.29 -3.61
CA PRO A 28 -10.96 -21.44 -4.09
C PRO A 28 -11.41 -21.87 -5.50
N VAL A 29 -12.68 -22.22 -5.63
CA VAL A 29 -13.34 -22.47 -6.92
C VAL A 29 -14.26 -21.28 -7.20
N HIS A 30 -14.15 -20.70 -8.40
CA HIS A 30 -14.95 -19.55 -8.81
C HIS A 30 -15.78 -19.91 -10.04
N PRO A 31 -17.07 -19.52 -10.09
CA PRO A 31 -17.88 -19.75 -11.28
C PRO A 31 -17.40 -18.85 -12.43
N GLU A 32 -17.65 -19.28 -13.67
CA GLU A 32 -17.16 -18.60 -14.88
C GLU A 32 -17.64 -17.15 -15.01
N HIS A 33 -18.82 -16.84 -14.48
CA HIS A 33 -19.41 -15.50 -14.54
C HIS A 33 -18.88 -14.56 -13.46
N ARG A 34 -17.96 -14.98 -12.58
CA ARG A 34 -17.42 -14.13 -11.52
C ARG A 34 -16.42 -13.13 -12.11
N PRO A 35 -16.65 -11.82 -11.98
CA PRO A 35 -15.66 -10.83 -12.40
C PRO A 35 -14.35 -10.94 -11.59
N PRO A 36 -13.21 -10.55 -12.18
CA PRO A 36 -11.94 -10.51 -11.45
C PRO A 36 -12.00 -9.53 -10.27
N TYR A 37 -11.29 -9.86 -9.19
CA TYR A 37 -11.13 -8.95 -8.06
C TYR A 37 -9.96 -7.99 -8.33
N LEU A 38 -10.20 -6.69 -8.18
CA LEU A 38 -9.16 -5.68 -8.32
C LEU A 38 -8.56 -5.36 -6.94
N HIS A 39 -7.27 -5.64 -6.78
CA HIS A 39 -6.53 -5.33 -5.56
C HIS A 39 -6.04 -3.88 -5.60
N ILE A 40 -6.84 -2.96 -5.04
CA ILE A 40 -6.54 -1.53 -5.05
C ILE A 40 -6.08 -1.03 -3.68
N ILE A 41 -5.03 -0.20 -3.69
CA ILE A 41 -4.59 0.59 -2.54
C ILE A 41 -4.83 2.07 -2.82
N PRO A 42 -5.13 2.89 -1.80
CA PRO A 42 -5.38 4.31 -2.00
C PRO A 42 -4.20 5.02 -2.69
N LEU A 43 -4.48 5.95 -3.58
CA LEU A 43 -3.46 6.73 -4.30
C LEU A 43 -2.56 7.52 -3.35
N ALA A 44 -3.10 7.99 -2.24
CA ALA A 44 -2.32 8.65 -1.20
C ALA A 44 -1.31 7.69 -0.51
N GLU A 45 -1.62 6.40 -0.39
CA GLU A 45 -0.67 5.40 0.13
C GLU A 45 0.47 5.15 -0.87
N ILE A 46 0.14 5.06 -2.17
CA ILE A 46 1.15 4.96 -3.24
C ILE A 46 2.09 6.16 -3.22
N ALA A 47 1.52 7.36 -3.13
CA ALA A 47 2.29 8.60 -3.03
C ALA A 47 3.14 8.65 -1.74
N ALA A 48 2.61 8.19 -0.60
CA ALA A 48 3.38 8.11 0.64
C ALA A 48 4.58 7.16 0.52
N LEU A 49 4.37 5.97 -0.04
CA LEU A 49 5.41 4.98 -0.27
C LEU A 49 6.51 5.53 -1.19
N ALA A 50 6.13 6.10 -2.34
CA ALA A 50 7.05 6.65 -3.32
C ALA A 50 7.90 7.81 -2.78
N LEU A 51 7.30 8.66 -1.94
CA LEU A 51 7.98 9.83 -1.37
C LEU A 51 8.77 9.51 -0.09
N GLY A 52 8.57 8.32 0.48
CA GLY A 52 9.20 7.86 1.73
C GLY A 52 8.54 8.39 3.00
N TYR A 53 7.25 8.69 2.95
CA TYR A 53 6.46 9.09 4.13
C TYR A 53 5.77 7.87 4.75
N ARG A 54 5.67 7.86 6.09
CA ARG A 54 4.93 6.83 6.83
C ARG A 54 3.42 7.07 6.90
N SER A 55 2.98 8.28 6.56
CA SER A 55 1.57 8.67 6.68
C SER A 55 1.08 9.21 5.35
N ALA A 56 -0.01 8.63 4.85
CA ALA A 56 -0.76 9.16 3.71
C ALA A 56 -1.27 10.59 3.96
N THR A 57 -1.45 11.00 5.22
CA THR A 57 -1.94 12.35 5.57
C THR A 57 -0.85 13.41 5.64
N ALA A 58 0.42 13.07 5.38
CA ALA A 58 1.49 14.05 5.37
C ALA A 58 1.21 15.16 4.32
N ALA A 59 1.48 16.42 4.67
CA ALA A 59 1.14 17.56 3.79
C ALA A 59 1.78 17.47 2.39
N ALA A 60 2.99 16.89 2.28
CA ALA A 60 3.61 16.64 0.98
C ALA A 60 2.85 15.60 0.15
N VAL A 61 2.37 14.53 0.80
CA VAL A 61 1.58 13.47 0.16
C VAL A 61 0.23 14.02 -0.30
N GLN A 62 -0.46 14.77 0.55
CA GLN A 62 -1.76 15.35 0.23
C GLN A 62 -1.70 16.37 -0.92
N ARG A 63 -0.61 17.15 -1.01
CA ARG A 63 -0.36 18.01 -2.17
C ARG A 63 -0.18 17.21 -3.45
N CYS A 64 0.68 16.20 -3.42
CA CYS A 64 0.90 15.33 -4.58
C CYS A 64 -0.40 14.61 -5.00
N TRP A 65 -1.16 14.06 -4.04
CA TRP A 65 -2.46 13.47 -4.31
C TRP A 65 -3.41 14.46 -5.00
N SER A 66 -3.48 15.69 -4.49
CA SER A 66 -4.32 16.75 -5.08
C SER A 66 -3.92 17.10 -6.51
N GLU A 67 -2.62 17.10 -6.83
CA GLU A 67 -2.09 17.31 -8.19
C GLU A 67 -2.48 16.17 -9.14
N LEU A 68 -2.37 14.91 -8.67
CA LEU A 68 -2.72 13.74 -9.47
C LEU A 68 -4.21 13.75 -9.89
N ILE A 69 -5.09 14.12 -8.96
CA ILE A 69 -6.55 14.09 -9.17
C ILE A 69 -7.15 15.39 -9.75
N GLN A 70 -6.35 16.35 -10.22
CA GLN A 70 -6.89 17.63 -10.73
C GLN A 70 -7.93 17.45 -11.85
N GLY A 71 -9.22 17.54 -11.51
CA GLY A 71 -10.33 17.31 -12.43
C GLY A 71 -10.64 15.84 -12.74
N ARG A 72 -10.05 14.90 -11.99
CA ARG A 72 -10.22 13.46 -12.13
C ARG A 72 -10.55 12.81 -10.79
N THR A 73 -11.02 11.58 -10.83
CA THR A 73 -11.19 10.73 -9.66
C THR A 73 -9.94 9.90 -9.40
N GLU A 74 -9.79 9.43 -8.16
CA GLU A 74 -8.71 8.54 -7.77
C GLU A 74 -8.71 7.24 -8.59
N ILE A 75 -9.91 6.69 -8.87
CA ILE A 75 -10.05 5.44 -9.64
C ILE A 75 -9.57 5.63 -11.08
N GLU A 76 -9.92 6.74 -11.72
CA GLU A 76 -9.42 7.07 -13.08
C GLU A 76 -7.89 7.14 -13.08
N VAL A 77 -7.28 7.80 -12.10
CA VAL A 77 -5.81 7.87 -11.97
C VAL A 77 -5.19 6.50 -11.71
N LEU A 78 -5.85 5.60 -10.98
CA LEU A 78 -5.31 4.27 -10.71
C LEU A 78 -5.48 3.31 -11.88
N MET A 79 -6.46 3.50 -12.76
CA MET A 79 -6.82 2.48 -13.76
C MET A 79 -6.73 2.93 -15.22
N GLU A 80 -7.07 4.18 -15.55
CA GLU A 80 -7.44 4.56 -16.91
C GLU A 80 -6.55 5.66 -17.49
N VAL A 81 -6.17 6.63 -16.67
CA VAL A 81 -5.49 7.85 -17.13
C VAL A 81 -4.09 7.54 -17.65
N ASP A 82 -3.71 8.17 -18.77
CA ASP A 82 -2.33 8.18 -19.25
C ASP A 82 -1.46 9.03 -18.30
N LEU A 83 -0.51 8.38 -17.62
CA LEU A 83 0.35 9.04 -16.65
C LEU A 83 1.30 10.06 -17.29
N SER A 84 1.54 9.99 -18.60
CA SER A 84 2.37 10.97 -19.31
C SER A 84 1.71 12.35 -19.41
N GLU A 85 0.39 12.44 -19.26
CA GLU A 85 -0.37 13.68 -19.25
C GLU A 85 -0.44 14.33 -17.86
N ILE A 86 0.05 13.64 -16.82
CA ILE A 86 -0.01 14.12 -15.44
C ILE A 86 1.34 14.75 -15.06
N GLN A 87 1.31 16.02 -14.67
CA GLN A 87 2.47 16.68 -14.06
C GLN A 87 2.49 16.45 -12.55
N ALA A 88 3.23 15.42 -12.11
CA ALA A 88 3.45 15.10 -10.70
C ALA A 88 4.91 14.61 -10.48
N ASP A 89 5.26 14.28 -9.24
CA ASP A 89 6.58 13.73 -8.91
C ASP A 89 6.83 12.42 -9.70
N PRO A 90 7.91 12.32 -10.50
CA PRO A 90 8.17 11.15 -11.34
C PRO A 90 8.20 9.82 -10.58
N ARG A 91 8.64 9.84 -9.31
CA ARG A 91 8.66 8.65 -8.45
C ARG A 91 7.26 8.15 -8.15
N VAL A 92 6.30 9.07 -8.02
CA VAL A 92 4.90 8.75 -7.75
C VAL A 92 4.23 8.21 -9.01
N LEU A 93 4.52 8.78 -10.18
CA LEU A 93 4.05 8.25 -11.46
C LEU A 93 4.57 6.83 -11.72
N GLU A 94 5.86 6.59 -11.49
CA GLU A 94 6.48 5.26 -11.57
C GLU A 94 5.83 4.27 -10.58
N ALA A 95 5.58 4.72 -9.34
CA ALA A 95 4.92 3.92 -8.33
C ALA A 95 3.47 3.54 -8.71
N ILE A 96 2.72 4.44 -9.35
CA ILE A 96 1.38 4.15 -9.87
C ILE A 96 1.46 3.14 -11.02
N GLU A 97 2.43 3.28 -11.91
CA GLU A 97 2.65 2.36 -13.02
C GLU A 97 3.02 0.95 -12.53
N MET A 98 3.94 0.85 -11.57
CA MET A 98 4.27 -0.42 -10.90
C MET A 98 3.05 -1.05 -10.22
N PHE A 99 2.23 -0.23 -9.56
CA PHE A 99 0.99 -0.68 -8.95
C PHE A 99 0.00 -1.25 -9.99
N ARG A 100 -0.19 -0.57 -11.12
CA ARG A 100 -1.03 -1.05 -12.24
C ARG A 100 -0.55 -2.38 -12.82
N GLN A 101 0.76 -2.59 -12.83
CA GLN A 101 1.39 -3.83 -13.30
C GLN A 101 1.36 -4.97 -12.26
N GLY A 102 0.86 -4.71 -11.04
CA GLY A 102 0.85 -5.69 -9.95
C GLY A 102 2.22 -5.91 -9.28
N ASN A 103 3.19 -5.02 -9.50
CA ASN A 103 4.55 -5.10 -8.98
C ASN A 103 4.66 -4.56 -7.54
N VAL A 104 3.78 -5.03 -6.67
CA VAL A 104 3.66 -4.60 -5.27
C VAL A 104 3.69 -5.80 -4.35
N GLU A 105 4.55 -5.76 -3.34
CA GLU A 105 4.65 -6.78 -2.30
C GLU A 105 3.72 -6.40 -1.14
N VAL A 106 2.79 -7.30 -0.79
CA VAL A 106 1.87 -7.12 0.33
C VAL A 106 2.25 -8.08 1.45
N VAL A 107 2.69 -7.52 2.58
CA VAL A 107 2.92 -8.26 3.82
C VAL A 107 1.57 -8.39 4.54
N PRO A 108 1.08 -9.62 4.78
CA PRO A 108 -0.23 -9.83 5.38
C PRO A 108 -0.27 -9.34 6.83
N GLY A 109 -1.40 -8.75 7.22
CA GLY A 109 -1.69 -8.39 8.60
C GLY A 109 -2.16 -9.57 9.45
N GLY A 110 -2.28 -9.34 10.75
CA GLY A 110 -2.73 -10.38 11.69
C GLY A 110 -2.73 -9.93 13.15
N GLY A 111 -3.53 -10.60 13.99
CA GLY A 111 -3.55 -10.34 15.44
C GLY A 111 -4.06 -8.96 15.87
N GLY A 112 -4.60 -8.16 14.95
CA GLY A 112 -4.99 -6.75 15.18
C GLY A 112 -3.96 -5.72 14.69
N LYS A 113 -2.95 -6.14 13.93
CA LYS A 113 -2.06 -5.26 13.17
C LYS A 113 -2.42 -5.30 11.69
N TYR A 114 -2.46 -4.15 11.05
CA TYR A 114 -2.63 -4.04 9.60
C TYR A 114 -1.42 -4.65 8.87
N GLY A 115 -1.64 -5.06 7.63
CA GLY A 115 -0.56 -5.45 6.73
C GLY A 115 0.25 -4.25 6.26
N GLU A 116 1.35 -4.52 5.58
CA GLU A 116 2.22 -3.49 5.01
C GLU A 116 2.33 -3.70 3.50
N VAL A 117 2.46 -2.60 2.76
CA VAL A 117 2.62 -2.60 1.32
C VAL A 117 4.02 -2.08 0.99
N LYS A 118 4.72 -2.74 0.07
CA LYS A 118 6.08 -2.39 -0.36
C LYS A 118 6.17 -2.41 -1.87
N MET A 119 6.96 -1.52 -2.44
CA MET A 119 7.25 -1.53 -3.88
C MET A 119 8.33 -2.56 -4.19
N ALA A 120 8.10 -3.41 -5.21
CA ALA A 120 9.06 -4.43 -5.61
C ALA A 120 10.33 -3.79 -6.19
N GLY A 121 11.51 -4.10 -5.63
CA GLY A 121 12.80 -3.64 -6.16
C GLY A 121 13.32 -2.29 -5.66
N GLY A 122 12.53 -1.53 -4.90
CA GLY A 122 12.97 -0.27 -4.30
C GLY A 122 13.52 -0.47 -2.90
N ALA A 123 14.81 -0.79 -2.77
CA ALA A 123 15.55 -0.38 -1.59
C ALA A 123 15.35 1.13 -1.50
N ALA A 124 14.55 1.59 -0.53
CA ALA A 124 14.51 2.99 -0.19
C ALA A 124 15.96 3.41 0.03
N GLU A 125 16.55 4.15 -0.92
CA GLU A 125 17.79 4.85 -0.67
C GLU A 125 17.56 5.60 0.63
N LYS A 126 18.32 5.24 1.66
CA LYS A 126 18.26 5.90 2.96
C LYS A 126 18.56 7.37 2.64
N LYS A 127 17.51 8.20 2.55
CA LYS A 127 17.68 9.65 2.57
C LYS A 127 18.55 9.92 3.79
N GLU A 128 19.76 10.42 3.57
CA GLU A 128 20.60 10.93 4.63
C GLU A 128 19.70 11.85 5.46
N LYS A 129 19.53 11.52 6.74
CA LYS A 129 18.85 12.43 7.66
C LYS A 129 19.63 13.72 7.56
N ARG A 130 19.01 14.77 7.01
CA ARG A 130 19.51 16.13 7.21
C ARG A 130 19.60 16.31 8.72
N GLU A 131 20.82 16.29 9.24
CA GLU A 131 21.06 16.57 10.65
C GLU A 131 20.42 17.92 10.95
N GLN A 132 19.45 17.90 11.84
CA GLN A 132 18.85 19.12 12.33
C GLN A 132 19.97 19.89 13.02
N LYS A 133 20.41 20.99 12.39
CA LYS A 133 21.37 21.91 12.99
C LYS A 133 20.88 22.25 14.40
N SER A 134 21.75 22.06 15.38
CA SER A 134 21.49 22.45 16.74
C SER A 134 21.33 23.98 16.79
N LEU A 135 20.65 24.48 17.82
CA LEU A 135 20.53 25.93 18.06
C LEU A 135 21.91 26.62 18.18
N PHE A 136 22.97 25.86 18.44
CA PHE A 136 24.35 26.32 18.53
C PHE A 136 25.09 26.35 17.19
N ASP A 137 24.46 25.89 16.10
CA ASP A 137 25.02 25.90 14.73
C ASP A 137 24.56 27.13 13.91
N PHE A 138 24.03 28.16 14.58
CA PHE A 138 23.63 29.46 14.04
C PHE A 138 24.54 30.58 14.54
#